data_AF-A0A920K8X2-F1
#
_entry.id   AF-A0A920K8X2-F1
#
_cell.length_a   1.000
_cell.length_b   1.000
_cell.length_c   1.000
_cell.angle_alpha   90.00
_cell.angle_beta   90.00
_cell.angle_gamma   90.00
#
_symmetry.space_group_name_H-M   'P 1'
#
loop_
_entity.id
_entity.type
_entity.pdbx_description
1 polymer ?
#
loop_
_entity_poly.entity_id
_entity_poly.type
_entity_poly.pdbx_seq_one_letter_code
_entity_poly.pdbx_strand_id
1 'polypeptide(L)'
;MTQFKEKAGKDRDGAFVGLYTYPVLQAADILAYKATDVPVGEDQKQHIELCRDIAQAFNSMFEIDFFPLPEARIQKAAARIMSLRDGKRR
;
A
#
# COMPACT_ATOMS: atom_id res chain seq x y z
N MET A 1 -9.67 -2.00 -1.09
CA MET A 1 -8.80 -1.85 -2.27
C MET A 1 -9.45 -0.98 -3.33
N THR A 2 -9.41 0.34 -3.13
CA THR A 2 -9.87 1.35 -4.08
C THR A 2 -9.07 1.26 -5.38
N GLN A 3 -7.75 1.04 -5.26
CA GLN A 3 -6.82 0.83 -6.37
C GLN A 3 -7.17 -0.35 -7.28
N PHE A 4 -7.58 -1.50 -6.72
CA PHE A 4 -8.02 -2.64 -7.54
C PHE A 4 -9.28 -2.29 -8.34
N LYS A 5 -10.26 -1.63 -7.69
CA LYS A 5 -11.51 -1.22 -8.36
C LYS A 5 -11.25 -0.21 -9.49
N GLU A 6 -10.32 0.72 -9.27
CA GLU A 6 -9.93 1.72 -10.27
C GLU A 6 -9.16 1.10 -11.43
N LYS A 7 -8.19 0.22 -11.16
CA LYS A 7 -7.31 -0.38 -12.18
C LYS A 7 -7.96 -1.53 -12.95
N ALA A 8 -8.85 -2.31 -12.33
CA ALA A 8 -9.65 -3.32 -13.04
C ALA A 8 -10.75 -2.69 -13.90
N GLY A 9 -11.13 -1.44 -13.61
CA GLY A 9 -12.11 -0.70 -14.39
C GLY A 9 -13.45 -1.43 -14.50
N LYS A 10 -14.04 -1.40 -15.71
CA LYS A 10 -15.31 -2.08 -16.03
C LYS A 10 -15.13 -3.57 -16.32
N ASP A 11 -13.92 -4.02 -16.65
CA ASP A 11 -13.64 -5.36 -17.15
C ASP A 11 -12.94 -6.21 -16.08
N ARG A 12 -13.72 -6.54 -15.04
CA ARG A 12 -13.21 -7.25 -13.86
C ARG A 12 -12.80 -8.69 -14.15
N ASP A 13 -13.40 -9.30 -15.17
CA ASP A 13 -13.14 -10.69 -15.55
C ASP A 13 -11.81 -10.86 -16.29
N GLY A 14 -11.30 -9.80 -16.92
CA GLY A 14 -9.97 -9.76 -17.54
C GLY A 14 -8.84 -9.31 -16.59
N ALA A 15 -9.15 -8.96 -15.34
CA ALA A 15 -8.17 -8.44 -14.41
C ALA A 15 -7.21 -9.55 -13.92
N PHE A 16 -5.92 -9.34 -14.10
CA PHE A 16 -4.90 -10.28 -13.61
C PHE A 16 -4.99 -10.45 -12.08
N VAL A 17 -4.88 -11.69 -11.61
CA VAL A 17 -4.87 -12.00 -10.17
C VAL A 17 -3.79 -11.20 -9.41
N GLY A 18 -2.65 -10.95 -10.04
CA GLY A 18 -1.58 -10.13 -9.46
C GLY A 18 -2.02 -8.72 -9.09
N LEU A 19 -2.94 -8.11 -9.85
CA LEU A 19 -3.49 -6.79 -9.54
C LEU A 19 -4.37 -6.81 -8.28
N TYR A 20 -4.97 -7.95 -7.95
CA TYR A 20 -5.73 -8.12 -6.72
C TYR A 20 -4.83 -8.44 -5.53
N THR A 21 -3.80 -9.29 -5.74
CA THR A 21 -2.97 -9.82 -4.65
C THR A 21 -1.73 -8.98 -4.33
N TYR A 22 -1.31 -8.05 -5.18
CA TYR A 22 -0.09 -7.27 -4.92
C TYR A 22 -0.07 -6.53 -3.57
N PRO A 23 -1.19 -6.08 -2.96
CA PRO A 23 -1.10 -5.44 -1.65
C PRO A 23 -0.64 -6.40 -0.55
N VAL A 24 -0.88 -7.71 -0.72
CA VAL A 24 -0.36 -8.75 0.17
C VAL A 24 1.14 -8.92 -0.05
N LEU A 25 1.61 -8.92 -1.31
CA LEU A 25 3.04 -8.95 -1.61
C LEU A 25 3.75 -7.71 -1.04
N GLN A 26 3.15 -6.52 -1.20
CA GLN A 26 3.66 -5.28 -0.61
C GLN A 26 3.74 -5.36 0.92
N ALA A 27 2.77 -5.98 1.59
CA ALA A 27 2.84 -6.22 3.03
C ALA A 27 4.00 -7.16 3.38
N ALA A 28 4.21 -8.24 2.61
CA ALA A 28 5.34 -9.14 2.81
C ALA A 28 6.68 -8.41 2.64
N ASP A 29 6.82 -7.56 1.63
CA ASP A 29 8.03 -6.74 1.41
C ASP A 29 8.33 -5.84 2.62
N ILE A 30 7.31 -5.19 3.20
CA ILE A 30 7.47 -4.32 4.36
C ILE A 30 7.84 -5.12 5.63
N LEU A 31 7.11 -6.20 5.89
CA LEU A 31 7.23 -6.98 7.12
C LEU A 31 8.49 -7.84 7.16
N ALA A 32 8.99 -8.30 5.99
CA ALA A 32 10.24 -9.03 5.88
C ALA A 32 11.43 -8.25 6.46
N TYR A 33 11.42 -6.93 6.31
CA TYR A 33 12.46 -6.04 6.85
C TYR A 33 12.08 -5.39 8.18
N LYS A 34 10.93 -5.74 8.76
CA LYS A 34 10.42 -5.17 10.03
C LYS A 34 10.42 -3.63 10.02
N ALA A 35 10.01 -3.02 8.90
CA ALA A 35 9.99 -1.57 8.78
C ALA A 35 8.96 -0.95 9.74
N THR A 36 9.33 0.16 10.38
CA THR A 36 8.44 0.95 11.26
C THR A 36 7.76 2.09 10.51
N ASP A 37 8.44 2.66 9.52
CA ASP A 37 7.97 3.80 8.72
C ASP A 37 8.08 3.47 7.24
N VAL A 38 6.99 3.64 6.49
CA VAL A 38 6.97 3.38 5.05
C VAL A 38 6.60 4.67 4.31
N PRO A 39 7.53 5.26 3.54
CA PRO A 39 7.24 6.46 2.75
C PRO A 39 6.31 6.10 1.59
N VAL A 40 5.11 6.68 1.59
CA VAL A 40 4.10 6.38 0.59
C VAL A 40 3.33 7.61 0.14
N GLY A 41 2.74 7.54 -1.06
CA GLY A 41 1.75 8.50 -1.53
C GLY A 41 0.40 8.34 -0.81
N GLU A 42 -0.46 9.35 -0.89
CA GLU A 42 -1.81 9.31 -0.29
C GLU A 42 -2.65 8.14 -0.83
N ASP A 43 -2.46 7.79 -2.11
CA ASP A 43 -3.17 6.71 -2.81
C ASP A 43 -2.81 5.31 -2.31
N GLN A 44 -1.73 5.17 -1.54
CA GLN A 44 -1.22 3.91 -1.00
C GLN A 44 -1.53 3.74 0.49
N LYS A 45 -2.16 4.72 1.14
CA LYS A 45 -2.50 4.65 2.57
C LYS A 45 -3.28 3.38 2.92
N GLN A 46 -4.25 3.01 2.10
CA GLN A 46 -5.06 1.80 2.32
C GLN A 46 -4.24 0.51 2.31
N HIS A 47 -3.14 0.43 1.55
CA HIS A 47 -2.28 -0.75 1.56
C HIS A 47 -1.42 -0.82 2.82
N ILE A 48 -1.01 0.32 3.37
CA ILE A 48 -0.32 0.36 4.66
C ILE A 48 -1.26 -0.06 5.79
N GLU A 49 -2.53 0.38 5.78
CA GLU A 49 -3.53 -0.13 6.73
C GLU A 49 -3.71 -1.65 6.61
N LEU A 50 -3.80 -2.19 5.39
CA LEU A 50 -3.84 -3.66 5.21
C LEU A 50 -2.59 -4.34 5.79
N CYS A 51 -1.40 -3.77 5.57
CA CYS A 51 -0.15 -4.31 6.10
C CYS A 51 -0.17 -4.36 7.64
N ARG A 52 -0.73 -3.33 8.29
CA ARG A 52 -0.91 -3.27 9.75
C ARG A 52 -1.89 -4.33 10.23
N ASP A 53 -3.02 -4.49 9.56
CA ASP A 53 -4.02 -5.50 9.89
C ASP A 53 -3.44 -6.92 9.79
N ILE A 54 -2.64 -7.19 8.75
CA ILE A 54 -1.95 -8.49 8.58
C ILE A 54 -0.94 -8.73 9.69
N ALA A 55 -0.11 -7.72 10.02
CA ALA A 55 0.88 -7.82 11.09
C ALA A 55 0.21 -8.06 12.45
N GLN A 56 -0.86 -7.33 12.74
CA GLN A 56 -1.63 -7.50 13.98
C GLN A 56 -2.29 -8.88 14.03
N ALA A 57 -2.92 -9.33 12.95
CA ALA A 57 -3.54 -10.65 12.87
C ALA A 57 -2.52 -11.77 13.11
N PHE A 58 -1.33 -11.67 12.53
CA PHE A 58 -0.25 -12.63 12.77
C PHE A 58 0.19 -12.63 14.24
N ASN A 59 0.48 -11.45 14.80
CA ASN A 59 0.92 -11.31 16.18
C ASN A 59 -0.12 -11.85 17.17
N SER A 60 -1.41 -11.58 16.93
CA SER A 60 -2.51 -12.11 17.74
C SER A 60 -2.68 -13.62 17.58
N MET A 61 -2.58 -14.14 16.35
CA MET A 61 -2.75 -15.58 16.08
C MET A 61 -1.65 -16.44 16.72
N PHE A 62 -0.42 -15.92 16.78
CA PHE A 62 0.72 -16.63 17.36
C PHE A 62 1.06 -16.17 18.79
N GLU A 63 0.26 -15.27 19.37
CA GLU A 63 0.45 -14.69 20.71
C GLU A 63 1.88 -14.14 20.95
N ILE A 64 2.45 -13.52 19.91
CA ILE A 64 3.83 -12.99 19.92
C ILE A 64 3.88 -11.62 19.27
N ASP A 65 4.66 -10.71 19.86
CA ASP A 65 4.98 -9.43 19.23
C ASP A 65 6.16 -9.62 18.24
N PHE A 66 5.87 -10.20 17.08
CA PHE A 66 6.91 -10.55 16.09
C PHE A 66 7.11 -9.46 15.04
N PHE A 67 6.00 -8.96 14.47
CA PHE A 67 6.01 -7.93 13.45
C PHE A 67 5.69 -6.54 14.04
N PRO A 68 6.48 -5.50 13.75
CA PRO A 68 6.09 -4.14 14.07
C PRO A 68 4.88 -3.71 13.24
N LEU A 69 4.13 -2.72 13.73
CA LEU A 69 3.01 -2.12 13.00
C LEU A 69 3.50 -0.91 12.19
N PRO A 70 3.72 -1.04 10.87
CA PRO A 70 4.28 0.05 10.07
C PRO A 70 3.35 1.27 10.01
N GLU A 71 3.92 2.46 10.00
CA GLU A 71 3.20 3.73 9.83
C GLU A 71 3.45 4.33 8.43
N ALA A 72 2.39 4.89 7.84
CA ALA A 72 2.48 5.57 6.55
C ALA A 72 3.15 6.95 6.72
N ARG A 73 4.34 7.12 6.16
CA ARG A 73 5.06 8.40 6.15
C ARG A 73 4.76 9.16 4.86
N ILE A 74 3.74 10.01 4.89
CA ILE A 74 3.39 10.87 3.75
C ILE A 74 4.30 12.10 3.79
N GLN A 75 5.20 12.24 2.81
CA GLN A 75 6.07 13.41 2.71
C GLN A 75 5.24 14.65 2.35
N LYS A 76 5.21 15.64 3.27
CA LYS A 76 4.45 16.90 3.09
C LYS A 76 5.02 17.81 2.00
N ALA A 77 6.28 17.64 1.62
CA ALA A 77 7.01 18.55 0.76
C ALA A 77 7.89 17.80 -0.24
N ALA A 78 7.28 17.17 -1.24
CA ALA A 78 7.95 16.98 -2.52
C ALA A 78 7.49 18.13 -3.43
N ALA A 79 8.41 18.77 -4.16
CA ALA A 79 8.05 19.74 -5.18
C ALA A 79 6.98 19.11 -6.08
N ARG A 80 5.81 19.73 -6.21
CA ARG A 80 4.72 19.21 -7.04
C ARG A 80 5.16 19.35 -8.51
N ILE A 81 5.80 18.31 -9.05
CA ILE A 81 6.24 18.30 -10.44
C ILE A 81 5.00 18.05 -11.30
N MET A 82 4.61 19.07 -12.06
CA MET A 82 3.49 19.01 -12.99
C MET A 82 3.99 18.61 -14.39
N SER A 83 3.10 18.08 -15.22
CA SER A 83 3.42 17.81 -16.62
C SER A 83 3.86 19.08 -17.34
N LEU A 84 4.97 18.99 -18.08
CA LEU A 84 5.49 20.08 -18.91
C LEU A 84 4.57 20.43 -20.09
N ARG A 85 3.61 19.56 -20.42
CA ARG A 85 2.65 19.75 -21.53
C ARG A 85 1.28 20.22 -21.05
N ASP A 86 0.88 19.88 -19.82
CA ASP A 86 -0.37 20.31 -19.21
C ASP A 86 -0.19 20.47 -17.70
N GLY A 87 0.03 21.70 -17.26
CA GLY A 87 0.29 22.05 -15.86
C GLY A 87 -0.88 21.81 -14.90
N LYS A 88 -2.02 21.29 -15.37
CA LYS A 88 -3.13 20.83 -14.52
C LYS A 88 -3.06 19.34 -14.20
N ARG A 89 -2.22 18.57 -14.89
CA ARG A 89 -2.05 17.13 -14.68
C ARG A 89 -0.75 16.81 -13.95
N ARG A 90 -0.83 15.82 -13.06
CA ARG A 90 0.36 15.13 -12.52
C ARG A 90 1.05 14.36 -13.63
#